data_AF-A0A813D097-F1
#
_entry.id   AF-A0A813D097-F1
#
_cell.length_a   1.000
_cell.length_b   1.000
_cell.length_c   1.000
_cell.angle_alpha   90.00
_cell.angle_beta   90.00
_cell.angle_gamma   90.00
#
_symmetry.space_group_name_H-M   'P 1'
#
loop_
_entity.id
_entity.type
_entity.pdbx_description
1 polymer ?
#
loop_
_entity_poly.entity_id
_entity_poly.type
_entity_poly.pdbx_seq_one_letter_code
_entity_poly.pdbx_strand_id
1 'polypeptide(L)'
;PMGSGMLLLRDPEKSNMVSKTASYIIRQGSSDLGRFTLEGSRPGAAIYMHANLSCIGARGYEALMDRSVRVCRYMAQALRSMRSGTFEVLFEPMINILLYRYVPQRLRSRLSCEKGRTQLSEEDWRELDEANASLQDRQKAEGRTFVSRTSVLDVRHGRRLVALRVVIGNPLTEESDIDEVIADQLRITGDCDLAPQIHRSRSCLQEGDERAEYWRKYWDRMPEAARLFFLNNSERFRASLVAPYARSVLDECPELE
;
A
#
# COMPACT_ATOMS: atom_id res chain seq x y z
N PRO A 1 10.36 -11.75 2.61
CA PRO A 1 11.39 -12.41 1.77
C PRO A 1 11.44 -11.73 0.40
N MET A 2 12.61 -11.29 -0.06
CA MET A 2 12.77 -10.79 -1.43
C MET A 2 12.84 -11.98 -2.41
N GLY A 3 12.25 -11.85 -3.59
CA GLY A 3 12.45 -12.82 -4.69
C GLY A 3 11.53 -14.05 -4.72
N SER A 4 10.25 -13.93 -4.33
CA SER A 4 9.24 -14.99 -4.52
C SER A 4 8.29 -14.67 -5.68
N GLY A 5 8.80 -14.77 -6.91
CA GLY A 5 8.00 -14.60 -8.14
C GLY A 5 7.48 -15.95 -8.67
N MET A 6 6.30 -15.94 -9.29
CA MET A 6 5.69 -17.11 -9.93
C MET A 6 5.21 -16.75 -11.33
N LEU A 7 5.43 -17.64 -12.29
CA LEU A 7 4.84 -17.56 -13.63
C LEU A 7 3.75 -18.63 -13.73
N LEU A 8 2.52 -18.19 -14.01
CA LEU A 8 1.39 -19.09 -14.24
C LEU A 8 1.05 -19.08 -15.72
N LEU A 9 1.08 -20.26 -16.34
CA LEU A 9 0.75 -20.42 -17.75
C LEU A 9 -0.65 -21.04 -17.86
N ARG A 10 -1.51 -20.41 -18.65
CA ARG A 10 -2.85 -20.96 -18.95
C ARG A 10 -2.75 -22.31 -19.67
N ASP A 11 -1.78 -22.41 -20.59
CA ASP A 11 -1.46 -23.64 -21.30
C ASP A 11 -0.13 -24.18 -20.74
N PRO A 12 -0.14 -25.30 -20.00
CA PRO A 12 1.07 -25.85 -19.39
C PRO A 12 2.09 -26.30 -20.43
N GLU A 13 1.68 -26.68 -21.64
CA GLU A 13 2.60 -27.16 -22.69
C GLU A 13 3.58 -26.06 -23.16
N LYS A 14 3.26 -24.78 -22.93
CA LYS A 14 4.14 -23.67 -23.27
C LYS A 14 5.45 -23.67 -22.49
N SER A 15 5.53 -24.33 -21.34
CA SER A 15 6.80 -24.47 -20.61
C SER A 15 7.82 -25.30 -21.40
N ASN A 16 7.37 -26.14 -22.35
CA ASN A 16 8.27 -26.94 -23.18
C ASN A 16 9.18 -26.10 -24.09
N MET A 17 8.80 -24.85 -24.43
CA MET A 17 9.63 -23.97 -25.27
C MET A 17 10.99 -23.64 -24.63
N VAL A 18 11.09 -23.73 -23.30
CA VAL A 18 12.33 -23.51 -22.55
C VAL A 18 12.88 -24.81 -21.96
N SER A 19 12.31 -25.96 -22.33
CA SER A 19 12.72 -27.26 -21.80
C SER A 19 14.15 -27.57 -22.21
N LYS A 20 14.99 -27.89 -21.22
CA LYS A 20 16.37 -28.35 -21.43
C LYS A 20 16.61 -29.71 -20.79
N THR A 21 17.56 -30.45 -21.33
CA THR A 21 17.98 -31.76 -20.81
C THR A 21 19.50 -31.85 -20.84
N ALA A 22 20.12 -32.51 -19.86
CA ALA A 22 21.53 -32.83 -19.89
C ALA A 22 21.78 -34.28 -19.45
N SER A 23 22.91 -34.86 -19.88
CA SER A 23 23.22 -36.27 -19.62
C SER A 23 23.48 -36.56 -18.14
N TYR A 24 23.97 -35.57 -17.38
CA TYR A 24 24.37 -35.73 -15.98
C TYR A 24 23.34 -35.19 -14.97
N ILE A 25 22.45 -34.28 -15.37
CA ILE A 25 21.37 -33.69 -14.56
C ILE A 25 20.19 -33.33 -15.46
N ILE A 26 18.94 -33.45 -14.99
CA ILE A 26 17.74 -33.15 -15.82
C ILE A 26 17.72 -34.06 -17.06
N ARG A 27 17.72 -35.38 -16.83
CA ARG A 27 17.78 -36.38 -17.91
C ARG A 27 16.51 -36.34 -18.77
N GLN A 28 16.60 -36.77 -20.03
CA GLN A 28 15.41 -36.97 -20.85
C GLN A 28 14.44 -37.95 -20.16
N GLY A 29 13.15 -37.59 -20.13
CA GLY A 29 12.12 -38.38 -19.45
C GLY A 29 12.06 -38.21 -17.93
N SER A 30 12.96 -37.44 -17.30
CA SER A 30 12.87 -37.14 -15.87
C SER A 30 11.73 -36.17 -15.55
N SER A 31 11.20 -36.29 -14.32
CA SER A 31 10.22 -35.36 -13.74
C SER A 31 10.87 -34.11 -13.13
N ASP A 32 12.13 -33.83 -13.47
CA ASP A 32 12.90 -32.71 -12.91
C ASP A 32 12.29 -31.38 -13.37
N LEU A 33 11.67 -30.64 -12.45
CA LEU A 33 11.07 -29.32 -12.73
C LEU A 33 12.11 -28.28 -13.19
N GLY A 34 13.39 -28.51 -12.89
CA GLY A 34 14.52 -27.73 -13.39
C GLY A 34 14.60 -27.66 -14.92
N ARG A 35 13.95 -28.58 -15.63
CA ARG A 35 13.88 -28.55 -17.09
C ARG A 35 13.15 -27.32 -17.62
N PHE A 36 12.17 -26.79 -16.89
CA PHE A 36 11.29 -25.71 -17.33
C PHE A 36 11.75 -24.32 -16.87
N THR A 37 13.02 -24.17 -16.48
CA THR A 37 13.59 -22.89 -16.05
C THR A 37 14.82 -22.54 -16.87
N LEU A 38 15.00 -21.24 -17.12
CA LEU A 38 16.20 -20.72 -17.78
C LEU A 38 17.43 -20.84 -16.87
N GLU A 39 17.24 -20.67 -15.56
CA GLU A 39 18.29 -20.78 -14.55
C GLU A 39 18.75 -22.22 -14.34
N GLY A 40 20.00 -22.42 -13.92
CA GLY A 40 20.51 -23.73 -13.51
C GLY A 40 20.06 -24.08 -12.09
N SER A 41 20.83 -23.62 -11.11
CA SER A 41 20.47 -23.72 -9.69
C SER A 41 19.47 -22.62 -9.31
N ARG A 42 18.45 -22.97 -8.51
CA ARG A 42 17.44 -22.02 -8.06
C ARG A 42 17.10 -22.24 -6.58
N PRO A 43 16.91 -21.18 -5.77
CA PRO A 43 16.50 -21.33 -4.39
C PRO A 43 15.08 -21.89 -4.29
N GLY A 44 14.82 -22.67 -3.23
CA GLY A 44 13.50 -23.19 -2.89
C GLY A 44 12.52 -22.13 -2.36
N ALA A 45 12.43 -20.95 -2.98
CA ALA A 45 11.66 -19.81 -2.49
C ALA A 45 10.15 -20.11 -2.29
N ALA A 46 9.63 -21.12 -2.99
CA ALA A 46 8.25 -21.59 -2.81
C ALA A 46 7.96 -22.07 -1.38
N ILE A 47 8.97 -22.50 -0.61
CA ILE A 47 8.78 -22.93 0.78
C ILE A 47 8.27 -21.79 1.66
N TYR A 48 8.68 -20.55 1.39
CA TYR A 48 8.19 -19.39 2.15
C TYR A 48 6.70 -19.15 1.91
N MET A 49 6.26 -19.23 0.66
CA MET A 49 4.84 -19.08 0.33
C MET A 49 4.03 -20.24 0.89
N HIS A 50 4.52 -21.47 0.76
CA HIS A 50 3.87 -22.66 1.32
C HIS A 50 3.74 -22.58 2.85
N ALA A 51 4.81 -22.17 3.55
CA ALA A 51 4.80 -22.00 4.99
C ALA A 51 3.81 -20.91 5.43
N ASN A 52 3.79 -19.76 4.76
CA ASN A 52 2.83 -18.69 5.08
C ASN A 52 1.39 -19.14 4.82
N LEU A 53 1.11 -19.78 3.68
CA LEU A 53 -0.22 -20.34 3.39
C LEU A 53 -0.65 -21.39 4.42
N SER A 54 0.28 -22.21 4.91
CA SER A 54 0.00 -23.20 5.95
C SER A 54 -0.25 -22.56 7.33
N CYS A 55 0.41 -21.44 7.62
CA CYS A 55 0.28 -20.73 8.89
C CYS A 55 -1.00 -19.89 8.97
N ILE A 56 -1.26 -19.06 7.95
CA ILE A 56 -2.34 -18.06 7.97
C ILE A 56 -3.42 -18.30 6.93
N GLY A 57 -3.28 -19.27 6.02
CA GLY A 57 -4.31 -19.60 5.03
C GLY A 57 -4.73 -18.44 4.11
N ALA A 58 -5.68 -18.71 3.22
CA ALA A 58 -6.21 -17.67 2.34
C ALA A 58 -6.92 -16.54 3.12
N ARG A 59 -7.64 -16.89 4.19
CA ARG A 59 -8.38 -15.93 5.03
C ARG A 59 -7.48 -15.00 5.85
N GLY A 60 -6.32 -15.48 6.31
CA GLY A 60 -5.36 -14.61 6.96
C GLY A 60 -4.69 -13.66 5.96
N TYR A 61 -4.40 -14.12 4.74
CA TYR A 61 -3.93 -13.23 3.68
C TYR A 61 -4.96 -12.16 3.30
N GLU A 62 -6.23 -12.52 3.20
CA GLU A 62 -7.34 -11.57 3.01
C GLU A 62 -7.32 -10.49 4.12
N ALA A 63 -7.25 -10.90 5.39
CA ALA A 63 -7.17 -9.97 6.52
C ALA A 63 -5.96 -9.03 6.46
N LEU A 64 -4.78 -9.55 6.08
CA LEU A 64 -3.56 -8.73 5.93
C LEU A 64 -3.66 -7.73 4.77
N MET A 65 -4.21 -8.15 3.63
CA MET A 65 -4.40 -7.29 2.47
C MET A 65 -5.43 -6.21 2.79
N ASP A 66 -6.58 -6.58 3.36
CA ASP A 66 -7.59 -5.61 3.78
C ASP A 66 -6.96 -4.60 4.73
N ARG A 67 -6.20 -5.04 5.74
CA ARG A 67 -5.49 -4.12 6.65
C ARG A 67 -4.63 -3.11 5.93
N SER A 68 -3.83 -3.55 4.97
CA SER A 68 -2.94 -2.66 4.23
C SER A 68 -3.68 -1.58 3.44
N VAL A 69 -4.81 -1.92 2.82
CA VAL A 69 -5.68 -0.97 2.11
C VAL A 69 -6.30 0.04 3.08
N ARG A 70 -6.64 -0.37 4.29
CA ARG A 70 -7.29 0.51 5.26
C ARG A 70 -6.37 1.52 5.88
N VAL A 71 -5.16 1.12 6.23
CA VAL A 71 -4.14 2.05 6.71
C VAL A 71 -3.81 3.07 5.60
N CYS A 72 -3.78 2.63 4.34
CA CYS A 72 -3.63 3.49 3.18
C CYS A 72 -4.78 4.52 3.07
N ARG A 73 -6.04 4.08 3.23
CA ARG A 73 -7.22 4.96 3.24
C ARG A 73 -7.24 5.91 4.43
N TYR A 74 -6.85 5.45 5.62
CA TYR A 74 -6.68 6.29 6.80
C TYR A 74 -5.72 7.44 6.50
N MET A 75 -4.55 7.13 5.92
CA MET A 75 -3.58 8.16 5.52
C MET A 75 -4.20 9.16 4.52
N ALA A 76 -4.89 8.68 3.49
CA ALA A 76 -5.54 9.56 2.52
C ALA A 76 -6.60 10.48 3.18
N GLN A 77 -7.40 9.94 4.11
CA GLN A 77 -8.37 10.71 4.88
C GLN A 77 -7.68 11.73 5.80
N ALA A 78 -6.55 11.37 6.41
CA ALA A 78 -5.74 12.28 7.22
C ALA A 78 -5.28 13.48 6.38
N LEU A 79 -4.66 13.21 5.24
CA LEU A 79 -4.20 14.27 4.34
C LEU A 79 -5.36 15.18 3.89
N ARG A 80 -6.52 14.60 3.52
CA ARG A 80 -7.72 15.35 3.09
C ARG A 80 -8.38 16.16 4.20
N SER A 81 -8.29 15.71 5.45
CA SER A 81 -8.92 16.38 6.59
C SER A 81 -8.18 17.65 7.03
N MET A 82 -6.99 17.91 6.47
CA MET A 82 -6.24 19.13 6.73
C MET A 82 -6.88 20.32 6.01
N ARG A 83 -7.39 21.27 6.81
CA ARG A 83 -8.13 22.44 6.30
C ARG A 83 -7.32 23.38 5.42
N SER A 84 -6.00 23.35 5.57
CA SER A 84 -5.08 24.22 4.86
C SER A 84 -4.85 23.85 3.40
N GLY A 85 -5.12 22.61 2.99
CA GLY A 85 -4.69 22.08 1.69
C GLY A 85 -3.18 21.80 1.60
N THR A 86 -2.52 21.52 2.73
CA THR A 86 -1.07 21.26 2.78
C THR A 86 -0.62 20.06 1.95
N PHE A 87 -1.45 19.02 1.91
CA PHE A 87 -1.23 17.88 1.03
C PHE A 87 -2.40 17.68 0.09
N GLU A 88 -2.09 17.30 -1.15
CA GLU A 88 -3.06 16.88 -2.14
C GLU A 88 -2.91 15.38 -2.41
N VAL A 89 -3.98 14.62 -2.22
CA VAL A 89 -4.07 13.22 -2.65
C VAL A 89 -4.35 13.20 -4.15
N LEU A 90 -3.42 12.63 -4.94
CA LEU A 90 -3.48 12.68 -6.40
C LEU A 90 -4.50 11.69 -7.00
N PHE A 91 -4.62 10.52 -6.39
CA PHE A 91 -5.52 9.45 -6.83
C PHE A 91 -6.19 8.78 -5.64
N GLU A 92 -7.42 8.31 -5.82
CA GLU A 92 -8.10 7.52 -4.80
C GLU A 92 -7.33 6.21 -4.54
N PRO A 93 -6.97 5.89 -3.29
CA PRO A 93 -6.28 4.64 -2.97
C PRO A 93 -7.20 3.43 -3.19
N MET A 94 -7.03 2.77 -4.34
CA MET A 94 -7.72 1.50 -4.66
C MET A 94 -7.09 0.29 -3.96
N ILE A 95 -5.80 0.37 -3.64
CA ILE A 95 -5.00 -0.68 -3.00
C ILE A 95 -4.15 -0.08 -1.87
N ASN A 96 -3.15 -0.81 -1.38
CA ASN A 96 -2.22 -0.37 -0.33
C ASN A 96 -1.15 0.64 -0.78
N ILE A 97 -1.41 1.39 -1.86
CA ILE A 97 -0.51 2.39 -2.42
C ILE A 97 -1.23 3.74 -2.44
N LEU A 98 -0.56 4.77 -1.91
CA LEU A 98 -1.04 6.14 -1.91
C LEU A 98 -0.04 7.04 -2.63
N LEU A 99 -0.57 7.88 -3.53
CA LEU A 99 0.17 8.96 -4.17
C LEU A 99 -0.40 10.30 -3.72
N TYR A 100 0.46 11.15 -3.18
CA TYR A 100 0.10 12.48 -2.72
C TYR A 100 1.28 13.42 -2.91
N ARG A 101 1.06 14.72 -2.75
CA ARG A 101 2.12 15.72 -2.80
C ARG A 101 1.91 16.78 -1.74
N TYR A 102 3.00 17.37 -1.29
CA TYR A 102 3.00 18.61 -0.53
C TYR A 102 2.71 19.79 -1.47
N VAL A 103 1.93 20.75 -0.98
CA VAL A 103 1.58 21.99 -1.69
C VAL A 103 2.05 23.18 -0.86
N PRO A 104 3.06 23.95 -1.32
CA PRO A 104 3.52 25.17 -0.65
C PRO A 104 2.36 26.15 -0.43
N GLN A 105 2.35 26.82 0.73
CA GLN A 105 1.26 27.70 1.16
C GLN A 105 0.82 28.72 0.08
N ARG A 106 1.79 29.33 -0.62
CA ARG A 106 1.52 30.33 -1.67
C ARG A 106 0.81 29.79 -2.92
N LEU A 107 0.84 28.46 -3.13
CA LEU A 107 0.26 27.81 -4.30
C LEU A 107 -1.10 27.17 -4.04
N ARG A 108 -1.51 27.00 -2.77
CA ARG A 108 -2.73 26.27 -2.39
C ARG A 108 -4.00 26.87 -2.97
N SER A 109 -4.15 28.19 -2.88
CA SER A 109 -5.32 28.90 -3.40
C SER A 109 -5.41 28.80 -4.92
N ARG A 110 -4.27 28.83 -5.62
CA ARG A 110 -4.19 28.76 -7.09
C ARG A 110 -4.45 27.34 -7.62
N LEU A 111 -4.08 26.34 -6.82
CA LEU A 111 -4.32 24.94 -7.12
C LEU A 111 -5.79 24.53 -6.88
N SER A 112 -6.45 25.16 -5.88
CA SER A 112 -7.84 24.86 -5.48
C SER A 112 -8.91 25.52 -6.36
N CYS A 113 -8.53 26.28 -7.38
CA CYS A 113 -9.50 26.93 -8.28
C CYS A 113 -10.23 25.90 -9.15
N GLU A 114 -11.40 25.45 -8.70
CA GLU A 114 -12.29 24.42 -9.28
C GLU A 114 -12.80 24.68 -10.71
N LYS A 115 -12.47 25.82 -11.35
CA LYS A 115 -13.02 26.19 -12.67
C LYS A 115 -12.10 25.86 -13.84
N GLY A 116 -11.64 24.63 -13.90
CA GLY A 116 -11.20 23.97 -15.15
C GLY A 116 -9.89 24.44 -15.80
N ARG A 117 -9.20 25.45 -15.26
CA ARG A 117 -7.82 25.79 -15.65
C ARG A 117 -7.02 26.21 -14.42
N THR A 118 -6.15 25.32 -13.97
CA THR A 118 -5.12 25.63 -12.99
C THR A 118 -4.26 26.79 -13.52
N GLN A 119 -4.23 27.92 -12.81
CA GLN A 119 -3.48 29.12 -13.20
C GLN A 119 -2.02 29.06 -12.74
N LEU A 120 -1.40 27.88 -12.71
CA LEU A 120 0.00 27.73 -12.33
C LEU A 120 0.87 27.97 -13.57
N SER A 121 1.91 28.80 -13.41
CA SER A 121 2.95 28.94 -14.42
C SER A 121 3.89 27.74 -14.37
N GLU A 122 4.79 27.61 -15.35
CA GLU A 122 5.81 26.57 -15.33
C GLU A 122 6.76 26.70 -14.12
N GLU A 123 7.03 27.92 -13.66
CA GLU A 123 7.82 28.17 -12.46
C GLU A 123 7.13 27.65 -11.19
N ASP A 124 5.81 27.82 -11.08
CA ASP A 124 5.06 27.31 -9.93
C ASP A 124 5.00 25.79 -9.91
N TRP A 125 4.85 25.19 -11.09
CA TRP A 125 4.92 23.74 -11.18
C TRP A 125 6.30 23.20 -10.85
N ARG A 126 7.36 23.87 -11.32
CA ARG A 126 8.74 23.51 -10.96
C ARG A 126 8.96 23.61 -9.45
N GLU A 127 8.43 24.64 -8.82
CA GLU A 127 8.47 24.78 -7.36
C GLU A 127 7.71 23.64 -6.67
N LEU A 128 6.51 23.25 -7.13
CA LEU A 128 5.80 22.09 -6.56
C LEU A 128 6.64 20.82 -6.64
N ASP A 129 7.22 20.56 -7.81
CA ASP A 129 8.03 19.38 -8.05
C ASP A 129 9.30 19.39 -7.17
N GLU A 130 9.97 20.55 -7.08
CA GLU A 130 11.17 20.76 -6.25
C GLU A 130 10.86 20.67 -4.75
N ALA A 131 9.74 21.22 -4.29
CA ALA A 131 9.32 21.14 -2.88
C ALA A 131 9.09 19.68 -2.46
N ASN A 132 8.46 18.86 -3.31
CA ASN A 132 8.26 17.44 -3.03
C ASN A 132 9.56 16.64 -3.10
N ALA A 133 10.45 16.99 -4.04
CA ALA A 133 11.77 16.38 -4.12
C ALA A 133 12.58 16.66 -2.85
N SER A 134 12.66 17.93 -2.45
CA SER A 134 13.38 18.40 -1.26
C SER A 134 12.83 17.81 0.03
N LEU A 135 11.50 17.76 0.18
CA LEU A 135 10.84 17.13 1.32
C LEU A 135 11.27 15.66 1.45
N GLN A 136 11.23 14.89 0.37
CA GLN A 136 11.61 13.47 0.42
C GLN A 136 13.11 13.28 0.66
N ASP A 137 13.97 14.11 0.06
CA ASP A 137 15.42 14.03 0.24
C ASP A 137 15.81 14.36 1.69
N ARG A 138 15.17 15.35 2.31
CA ARG A 138 15.35 15.68 3.73
C ARG A 138 14.81 14.59 4.65
N GLN A 139 13.59 14.10 4.41
CA GLN A 139 13.00 13.02 5.19
C GLN A 139 13.90 11.77 5.19
N LYS A 140 14.43 11.42 4.01
CA LYS A 140 15.39 10.32 3.86
C LYS A 140 16.71 10.58 4.60
N ALA A 141 17.25 11.81 4.51
CA ALA A 141 18.52 12.16 5.15
C ALA A 141 18.42 12.16 6.69
N GLU A 142 17.29 12.62 7.24
CA GLU A 142 17.04 12.65 8.68
C GLU A 142 16.72 11.26 9.26
N GLY A 143 16.19 10.35 8.44
CA GLY A 143 16.04 8.93 8.79
C GLY A 143 15.01 8.62 9.89
N ARG A 144 14.18 9.59 10.27
CA ARG A 144 13.11 9.42 11.27
C ARG A 144 11.95 8.60 10.72
N THR A 145 11.48 8.99 9.54
CA THR A 145 10.44 8.31 8.79
C THR A 145 10.86 8.21 7.33
N PHE A 146 10.15 7.43 6.51
CA PHE A 146 10.50 7.29 5.10
C PHE A 146 9.26 7.09 4.24
N VAL A 147 9.15 7.91 3.19
CA VAL A 147 8.29 7.63 2.03
C VAL A 147 9.12 7.72 0.76
N SER A 148 8.69 7.01 -0.27
CA SER A 148 9.36 7.07 -1.56
C SER A 148 8.89 8.27 -2.39
N ARG A 149 9.64 8.62 -3.42
CA ARG A 149 9.25 9.61 -4.44
C ARG A 149 9.05 8.92 -5.78
N THR A 150 8.09 9.38 -6.56
CA THR A 150 7.88 8.91 -7.93
C THR A 150 7.46 10.07 -8.84
N SER A 151 7.41 9.80 -10.15
CA SER A 151 6.89 10.73 -11.14
C SER A 151 5.75 10.08 -11.89
N VAL A 152 4.56 10.68 -11.82
CA VAL A 152 3.32 10.16 -12.41
C VAL A 152 2.81 11.12 -13.47
N LEU A 153 2.27 10.60 -14.57
CA LEU A 153 1.59 11.41 -15.58
C LEU A 153 0.22 11.80 -15.04
N ASP A 154 -0.03 13.10 -14.93
CA ASP A 154 -1.35 13.63 -14.63
C ASP A 154 -2.03 14.09 -15.91
N VAL A 155 -3.13 13.40 -16.25
CA VAL A 155 -3.93 13.68 -17.44
C VAL A 155 -4.67 15.02 -17.31
N ARG A 156 -5.02 15.44 -16.08
CA ARG A 156 -5.76 16.69 -15.84
C ARG A 156 -4.94 17.93 -16.22
N HIS A 157 -3.64 17.90 -15.96
CA HIS A 157 -2.74 19.00 -16.28
C HIS A 157 -1.81 18.71 -17.48
N GLY A 158 -1.90 17.52 -18.08
CA GLY A 158 -1.10 17.15 -19.26
C GLY A 158 0.41 17.10 -19.01
N ARG A 159 0.84 16.87 -17.76
CA ARG A 159 2.25 16.90 -17.36
C ARG A 159 2.60 15.79 -16.38
N ARG A 160 3.89 15.53 -16.20
CA ARG A 160 4.38 14.69 -15.11
C ARG A 160 4.44 15.50 -13.82
N LEU A 161 3.99 14.90 -12.73
CA LEU A 161 4.05 15.45 -11.38
C LEU A 161 5.03 14.63 -10.56
N VAL A 162 5.80 15.30 -9.69
CA VAL A 162 6.55 14.64 -8.63
C VAL A 162 5.62 14.39 -7.44
N ALA A 163 5.52 13.12 -7.04
CA ALA A 163 4.63 12.67 -5.98
C ALA A 163 5.41 11.90 -4.92
N LEU A 164 4.97 12.04 -3.67
CA LEU A 164 5.30 11.12 -2.60
C LEU A 164 4.46 9.85 -2.76
N ARG A 165 5.12 8.71 -2.59
CA ARG A 165 4.53 7.38 -2.76
C ARG A 165 4.73 6.57 -1.49
N VAL A 166 3.61 6.19 -0.89
CA VAL A 166 3.55 5.28 0.26
C VAL A 166 3.04 3.93 -0.22
N VAL A 167 3.64 2.86 0.29
CA VAL A 167 3.20 1.49 0.09
C VAL A 167 3.11 0.82 1.45
N ILE A 168 1.90 0.50 1.90
CA ILE A 168 1.68 -0.18 3.18
C ILE A 168 1.90 -1.68 2.98
N GLY A 169 3.12 -2.15 3.23
CA GLY A 169 3.47 -3.57 3.11
C GLY A 169 3.69 -4.28 4.43
N ASN A 170 3.99 -3.55 5.50
CA ASN A 170 4.27 -4.12 6.81
C ASN A 170 2.96 -4.39 7.56
N PRO A 171 2.65 -5.64 7.95
CA PRO A 171 1.43 -5.96 8.69
C PRO A 171 1.36 -5.27 10.06
N LEU A 172 2.50 -4.85 10.60
CA LEU A 172 2.61 -4.18 11.90
C LEU A 172 2.40 -2.66 11.83
N THR A 173 2.23 -2.07 10.65
CA THR A 173 1.97 -0.64 10.53
C THR A 173 0.62 -0.29 11.17
N GLU A 174 0.62 0.73 12.02
CA GLU A 174 -0.54 1.26 12.74
C GLU A 174 -0.87 2.70 12.29
N GLU A 175 -2.07 3.17 12.63
CA GLU A 175 -2.49 4.55 12.36
C GLU A 175 -1.54 5.57 13.01
N SER A 176 -0.96 5.25 14.18
CA SER A 176 0.05 6.11 14.82
C SER A 176 1.33 6.26 14.02
N ASP A 177 1.76 5.22 13.29
CA ASP A 177 2.94 5.31 12.42
C ASP A 177 2.66 6.27 11.25
N ILE A 178 1.42 6.27 10.76
CA ILE A 178 0.96 7.22 9.74
C ILE A 178 0.94 8.64 10.27
N ASP A 179 0.42 8.84 11.50
CA ASP A 179 0.41 10.13 12.16
C ASP A 179 1.84 10.66 12.33
N GLU A 180 2.80 9.80 12.69
CA GLU A 180 4.22 10.15 12.82
C GLU A 180 4.84 10.54 11.47
N VAL A 181 4.57 9.80 10.39
CA VAL A 181 5.03 10.15 9.03
C VAL A 181 4.52 11.53 8.62
N ILE A 182 3.23 11.81 8.86
CA ILE A 182 2.61 13.09 8.51
C ILE A 182 3.22 14.22 9.36
N ALA A 183 3.34 14.02 10.68
CA ALA A 183 3.92 15.01 11.59
C ALA A 183 5.39 15.33 11.22
N ASP A 184 6.15 14.31 10.82
CA ASP A 184 7.54 14.50 10.38
C ASP A 184 7.62 15.34 9.11
N GLN A 185 6.72 15.10 8.15
CA GLN A 185 6.67 15.90 6.92
C GLN A 185 6.27 17.34 7.17
N LEU A 186 5.26 17.59 8.02
CA LEU A 186 4.86 18.94 8.44
C LEU A 186 6.02 19.68 9.12
N ARG A 187 6.79 18.99 9.98
CA ARG A 187 7.98 19.55 10.61
C ARG A 187 9.07 19.90 9.58
N ILE A 188 9.30 19.04 8.58
CA ILE A 188 10.31 19.27 7.54
C ILE A 188 9.93 20.48 6.67
N THR A 189 8.64 20.60 6.30
CA THR A 189 8.14 21.73 5.50
C THR A 189 7.99 23.01 6.31
N GLY A 190 7.96 22.91 7.65
CA GLY A 190 7.72 24.04 8.54
C GLY A 190 6.27 24.50 8.56
N ASP A 191 5.35 23.62 8.14
CA ASP A 191 3.92 23.94 8.14
C ASP A 191 3.33 23.87 9.54
N CYS A 192 2.41 24.78 9.85
CA CYS A 192 1.78 24.88 11.16
C CYS A 192 0.47 24.10 11.26
N ASP A 193 0.12 23.29 10.27
CA ASP A 193 -1.04 22.42 10.39
C ASP A 193 -0.90 21.41 11.50
N LEU A 194 -2.02 21.18 12.16
CA LEU A 194 -2.14 20.08 13.08
C LEU A 194 -2.47 18.82 12.29
N ALA A 195 -1.74 17.74 12.58
CA ALA A 195 -2.18 16.41 12.18
C ALA A 195 -3.65 16.24 12.63
N PRO A 196 -4.55 15.83 11.72
CA PRO A 196 -5.96 15.79 12.04
C PRO A 196 -6.22 14.79 13.17
N GLN A 197 -7.09 15.17 14.11
CA GLN A 197 -7.63 14.25 15.11
C GLN A 197 -8.69 13.34 14.46
N ILE A 198 -8.27 12.50 13.52
CA ILE A 198 -9.17 11.48 12.97
C ILE A 198 -9.49 10.52 14.11
N HIS A 199 -10.78 10.24 14.29
CA HIS A 199 -11.20 9.17 15.19
C HIS A 199 -10.62 7.87 14.66
N ARG A 200 -9.66 7.31 15.41
CA ARG A 200 -9.07 6.00 15.12
C ARG A 200 -10.18 5.00 14.86
N SER A 201 -9.98 4.16 13.85
CA SER A 201 -11.00 3.19 13.42
C SER A 201 -11.43 2.34 14.62
N ARG A 202 -12.64 2.56 15.14
CA ARG A 202 -13.20 1.70 16.19
C ARG A 202 -13.45 0.31 15.63
N SER A 203 -13.31 -0.72 16.46
CA SER A 203 -13.65 -2.10 16.08
C SER A 203 -15.05 -2.17 15.46
N CYS A 204 -15.15 -2.50 14.16
CA CYS A 204 -16.45 -2.75 13.51
C CYS A 204 -17.05 -4.10 13.91
N LEU A 205 -16.26 -5.00 14.51
CA LEU A 205 -16.78 -6.25 15.07
C LEU A 205 -17.33 -5.94 16.47
N GLN A 206 -18.66 -5.88 16.59
CA GLN A 206 -19.34 -5.78 17.88
C GLN A 206 -19.42 -7.17 18.54
N GLU A 207 -19.36 -7.21 19.87
CA GLU A 207 -19.60 -8.46 20.62
C GLU A 207 -21.02 -8.97 20.32
N GLY A 208 -21.13 -10.20 19.82
CA GLY A 208 -22.40 -10.81 19.40
C GLY A 208 -22.58 -10.97 17.88
N ASP A 209 -21.70 -10.40 17.06
CA ASP A 209 -21.69 -10.63 15.61
C ASP A 209 -21.13 -12.04 15.28
N GLU A 210 -21.84 -12.82 14.47
CA GLU A 210 -21.39 -14.14 13.97
C GLU A 210 -20.00 -14.04 13.33
N ARG A 211 -19.70 -12.92 12.65
CA ARG A 211 -18.39 -12.65 12.06
C ARG A 211 -17.31 -12.46 13.12
N ALA A 212 -17.64 -11.81 14.24
CA ALA A 212 -16.71 -11.64 15.36
C ALA A 212 -16.38 -12.98 16.02
N GLU A 213 -17.36 -13.88 16.16
CA GLU A 213 -17.15 -15.23 16.67
C GLU A 213 -16.31 -16.09 15.72
N TYR A 214 -16.57 -16.03 14.41
CA TYR A 214 -15.75 -16.71 13.40
C TYR A 214 -14.27 -16.35 13.55
N TRP A 215 -13.96 -15.06 13.64
CA TRP A 215 -12.58 -14.59 13.73
C TRP A 215 -11.93 -14.86 15.08
N ARG A 216 -12.71 -14.90 16.17
CA ARG A 216 -12.23 -15.40 17.47
C ARG A 216 -11.79 -16.85 17.37
N LYS A 217 -12.65 -17.73 16.85
CA LYS A 217 -12.32 -19.15 16.62
C LYS A 217 -11.15 -19.31 15.65
N TYR A 218 -11.06 -18.44 14.65
CA TYR A 218 -9.94 -18.42 13.71
C TYR A 218 -8.61 -18.16 14.45
N TRP A 219 -8.56 -17.11 15.26
CA TRP A 219 -7.40 -16.78 16.09
C TRP A 219 -7.03 -17.94 17.03
N ASP A 220 -8.02 -18.55 17.68
CA ASP A 220 -7.80 -19.66 18.61
C ASP A 220 -7.25 -20.92 17.93
N ARG A 221 -7.52 -21.10 16.63
CA ARG A 221 -6.98 -22.21 15.81
C ARG A 221 -5.66 -21.89 15.11
N MET A 222 -5.30 -20.61 14.99
CA MET A 222 -4.01 -20.21 14.38
C MET A 222 -2.84 -20.84 15.14
N PRO A 223 -1.83 -21.40 14.43
CA PRO A 223 -0.56 -21.80 15.04
C PRO A 223 0.11 -20.61 15.75
N GLU A 224 0.91 -20.86 16.78
CA GLU A 224 1.65 -19.81 17.49
C GLU A 224 2.53 -18.98 16.53
N ALA A 225 3.21 -19.63 15.59
CA ALA A 225 3.99 -18.95 14.55
C ALA A 225 3.14 -17.98 13.70
N ALA A 226 1.86 -18.29 13.48
CA ALA A 226 0.93 -17.43 12.76
C ALA A 226 0.48 -16.22 13.61
N ARG A 227 0.33 -16.41 14.93
CA ARG A 227 -0.03 -15.32 15.85
C ARG A 227 1.10 -14.32 16.06
N LEU A 228 2.36 -14.73 15.90
CA LEU A 228 3.52 -13.82 15.95
C LEU A 228 3.47 -12.70 14.90
N PHE A 229 2.82 -12.91 13.73
CA PHE A 229 2.59 -11.83 12.76
C PHE A 229 1.80 -10.65 13.33
N PHE A 230 1.00 -10.90 14.38
CA PHE A 230 0.23 -9.90 15.10
C PHE A 230 0.80 -9.63 16.50
N LEU A 231 2.09 -9.96 16.72
CA LEU A 231 2.79 -9.90 18.01
C LEU A 231 2.03 -10.62 19.15
N ASN A 232 1.37 -11.74 18.83
CA ASN A 232 0.50 -12.47 19.77
C ASN A 232 -0.61 -11.61 20.39
N ASN A 233 -0.99 -10.51 19.73
CA ASN A 233 -2.05 -9.61 20.18
C ASN A 233 -3.33 -9.83 19.37
N SER A 234 -4.35 -10.40 20.01
CA SER A 234 -5.64 -10.68 19.38
C SER A 234 -6.42 -9.41 18.98
N GLU A 235 -6.21 -8.29 19.67
CA GLU A 235 -6.85 -7.02 19.32
C GLU A 235 -6.26 -6.44 18.05
N ARG A 236 -4.94 -6.56 17.85
CA ARG A 236 -4.28 -6.19 16.58
C ARG A 236 -4.81 -7.01 15.43
N PHE A 237 -5.00 -8.31 15.65
CA PHE A 237 -5.66 -9.17 14.67
C PHE A 237 -7.11 -8.73 14.41
N ARG A 238 -7.91 -8.39 15.42
CA ARG A 238 -9.29 -7.91 15.22
C ARG A 238 -9.37 -6.57 14.50
N ALA A 239 -8.48 -5.62 14.82
CA ALA A 239 -8.31 -4.38 14.07
C ALA A 239 -7.92 -4.65 12.60
N SER A 240 -7.27 -5.80 12.32
CA SER A 240 -6.99 -6.25 10.94
C SER A 240 -8.23 -6.68 10.15
N LEU A 241 -9.42 -6.76 10.75
CA LEU A 241 -10.65 -7.26 10.10
C LEU A 241 -11.69 -6.18 9.83
N VAL A 242 -11.42 -4.97 10.31
CA VAL A 242 -12.35 -3.86 10.35
C VAL A 242 -12.08 -2.94 9.17
N ALA A 243 -12.93 -2.96 8.14
CA ALA A 243 -12.92 -1.97 7.06
C ALA A 243 -13.58 -0.65 7.48
N PRO A 244 -12.90 0.52 7.45
CA PRO A 244 -13.63 1.77 7.31
C PRO A 244 -14.34 1.68 5.97
N TYR A 245 -15.67 1.68 6.03
CA TYR A 245 -16.50 2.01 4.89
C TYR A 245 -16.11 3.42 4.45
N ALA A 246 -15.34 3.53 3.37
CA ALA A 246 -15.48 4.69 2.53
C ALA A 246 -16.84 4.51 1.85
N ARG A 247 -17.87 5.24 2.29
CA ARG A 247 -18.93 5.61 1.34
C ARG A 247 -18.20 6.35 0.23
N SER A 248 -17.96 5.67 -0.88
CA SER A 248 -17.36 6.29 -2.04
C SER A 248 -18.31 7.37 -2.53
N VAL A 249 -17.76 8.48 -2.98
CA VAL A 249 -18.42 9.51 -3.79
C VAL A 249 -18.88 8.94 -5.16
N LEU A 250 -18.87 7.61 -5.33
CA LEU A 250 -19.31 6.90 -6.54
C LEU A 250 -20.73 6.33 -6.41
N ASP A 251 -21.36 6.38 -5.24
CA ASP A 251 -22.80 6.08 -5.10
C ASP A 251 -23.72 7.21 -5.64
N GLU A 252 -23.13 8.30 -6.18
CA GLU A 252 -23.83 9.40 -6.85
C GLU A 252 -23.47 9.53 -8.35
N CYS A 253 -23.08 8.43 -9.01
CA CYS A 253 -23.18 8.37 -10.47
C CYS A 253 -24.54 7.79 -10.84
N PRO A 254 -25.54 8.61 -11.23
CA PRO A 254 -26.73 8.07 -11.87
C PRO A 254 -26.29 7.35 -13.14
N GLU A 255 -26.91 6.19 -13.34
CA GLU A 255 -26.70 5.26 -14.44
C GLU A 255 -26.41 5.97 -15.77
N LEU A 256 -25.27 5.66 -16.38
CA LEU A 256 -25.04 5.94 -17.78
C LEU A 256 -25.82 4.88 -18.58
N GLU A 257 -27.03 5.26 -19.00
CA GLU A 257 -27.68 4.71 -20.21
C GLU A 257 -26.85 4.98 -21.47
#